data_AF-A0A172URW5-F1
#
_entry.id   AF-A0A172URW5-F1
#
_cell.length_a   1.000
_cell.length_b   1.000
_cell.length_c   1.000
_cell.angle_alpha   90.00
_cell.angle_beta   90.00
_cell.angle_gamma   90.00
#
_symmetry.space_group_name_H-M   'P 1'
#
loop_
_entity.id
_entity.type
_entity.pdbx_description
1 polymer ?
#
loop_
_entity_poly.entity_id
_entity_poly.type
_entity_poly.pdbx_seq_one_letter_code
_entity_poly.pdbx_strand_id
1 'polypeptide(L)'
;MTQRSPRRGISRRGFVAGALGTGAAVGAGALAGCSSDAPAPGSSRTQRFIDFEGPHQAGITALPIPEQGLIASFNVHARDRAELASTLRELTDEIRGLMAGKPPETRDPAYPPVDSGILGEKPPADNLSIVVGVGASLFDDRFGLADRKPRELVTMPFLANDRLDPKLSHGDISVIFESGHNDTMQFALRQLMRRTRSDLVLRWMVDGYARGIGAGRAAVASDKDAATPRNLLGFKDGTSNLDVADPAVMDRHVWVGADDDEPEWATGGTYQAVRIIRNFVEFWDRTQLVEQEALIGRAKVSGAPLGMSGEFDDPDFAADPDGLRIKLNAHIRLANPRTPETEKNLILRRGFNYSRGFDAAGRLDQGLAFVAYQRSLRDGFLAVQERLNGEPLEEYILPVGGGFFFVLPGVTGHDRFLGDALVG
;
A
#
# COMPACT_ATOMS: atom_id res chain seq x y z
N MET A 1 -46.32 -16.98 -46.32
CA MET A 1 -45.69 -16.68 -45.00
C MET A 1 -44.19 -16.64 -45.24
N THR A 2 -43.42 -15.58 -45.08
CA THR A 2 -43.57 -14.30 -44.38
C THR A 2 -42.57 -13.33 -45.01
N GLN A 3 -43.06 -12.21 -45.56
CA GLN A 3 -42.25 -11.10 -46.04
C GLN A 3 -41.69 -10.30 -44.85
N ARG A 4 -40.42 -9.91 -44.93
CA ARG A 4 -39.75 -9.01 -43.98
C ARG A 4 -40.16 -7.56 -44.23
N SER A 5 -40.75 -6.91 -43.23
CA SER A 5 -41.00 -5.46 -43.22
C SER A 5 -39.75 -4.68 -42.75
N PRO A 6 -39.40 -3.55 -43.39
CA PRO A 6 -38.30 -2.69 -42.95
C PRO A 6 -38.69 -1.80 -41.75
N ARG A 7 -37.81 -1.72 -40.74
CA ARG A 7 -37.94 -0.83 -39.59
C ARG A 7 -37.69 0.63 -40.00
N ARG A 8 -38.70 1.49 -39.84
CA ARG A 8 -38.59 2.96 -39.98
C ARG A 8 -37.93 3.57 -38.74
N GLY A 9 -36.91 4.39 -38.95
CA GLY A 9 -36.24 5.16 -37.91
C GLY A 9 -37.09 6.34 -37.41
N ILE A 10 -36.94 6.67 -36.12
CA ILE A 10 -37.56 7.83 -35.48
C ILE A 10 -36.56 9.00 -35.58
N SER A 11 -36.95 10.08 -36.26
CA SER A 11 -36.11 11.26 -36.48
C SER A 11 -36.32 12.34 -35.40
N ARG A 12 -35.24 13.07 -35.11
CA ARG A 12 -35.01 14.06 -34.02
C ARG A 12 -35.81 15.39 -34.10
N ARG A 13 -37.00 15.45 -34.70
CA ARG A 13 -37.80 16.70 -34.79
C ARG A 13 -39.30 16.45 -34.70
N GLY A 14 -39.82 16.23 -33.49
CA GLY A 14 -41.26 15.97 -33.34
C GLY A 14 -41.84 16.09 -31.95
N PHE A 15 -41.27 16.89 -31.05
CA PHE A 15 -41.92 17.12 -29.75
C PHE A 15 -41.74 18.56 -29.24
N VAL A 16 -42.20 19.53 -30.03
CA VAL A 16 -42.56 20.86 -29.53
C VAL A 16 -43.85 21.26 -30.23
N ALA A 17 -44.98 20.99 -29.58
CA ALA A 17 -46.23 21.77 -29.71
C ALA A 17 -47.37 21.01 -29.01
N GLY A 18 -47.98 21.64 -27.99
CA GLY A 18 -49.35 21.32 -27.58
C GLY A 18 -49.56 21.24 -26.08
N ALA A 19 -49.93 22.36 -25.44
CA ALA A 19 -51.32 22.65 -25.11
C ALA A 19 -51.42 23.70 -23.97
N LEU A 20 -51.79 24.92 -24.35
CA LEU A 20 -52.44 25.90 -23.50
C LEU A 20 -53.95 25.59 -23.51
N GLY A 21 -54.62 25.55 -22.35
CA GLY A 21 -56.10 25.51 -22.29
C GLY A 21 -56.75 25.03 -20.99
N THR A 22 -56.85 25.93 -20.01
CA THR A 22 -57.97 26.16 -19.06
C THR A 22 -58.65 25.00 -18.30
N GLY A 23 -58.59 25.05 -16.96
CA GLY A 23 -59.55 24.40 -16.06
C GLY A 23 -59.11 24.42 -14.60
N ALA A 24 -59.74 25.26 -13.77
CA ALA A 24 -59.45 25.40 -12.35
C ALA A 24 -59.92 24.20 -11.51
N ALA A 25 -59.05 23.64 -10.67
CA ALA A 25 -59.43 22.87 -9.48
C ALA A 25 -58.27 22.86 -8.46
N VAL A 26 -58.63 23.07 -7.20
CA VAL A 26 -57.79 23.26 -6.02
C VAL A 26 -56.92 22.03 -5.73
N GLY A 27 -55.64 22.25 -5.48
CA GLY A 27 -54.70 21.21 -5.05
C GLY A 27 -53.34 21.78 -4.67
N ALA A 28 -53.23 22.34 -3.47
CA ALA A 28 -51.95 22.60 -2.84
C ALA A 28 -51.32 21.24 -2.45
N GLY A 29 -50.30 20.80 -3.18
CA GLY A 29 -49.60 19.56 -2.87
C GLY A 29 -48.60 19.15 -3.95
N ALA A 30 -47.32 19.17 -3.58
CA ALA A 30 -46.20 18.49 -4.24
C ALA A 30 -45.82 18.95 -5.67
N LEU A 31 -45.11 20.07 -5.77
CA LEU A 31 -43.99 20.18 -6.71
C LEU A 31 -42.71 19.88 -5.92
N ALA A 32 -42.47 18.59 -5.68
CA ALA A 32 -41.14 18.11 -5.34
C ALA A 32 -40.24 18.47 -6.53
N GLY A 33 -39.34 19.42 -6.32
CA GLY A 33 -38.38 19.84 -7.32
C GLY A 33 -37.60 18.63 -7.82
N CYS A 34 -37.68 18.39 -9.12
CA CYS A 34 -36.64 17.65 -9.84
C CYS A 34 -35.39 18.54 -9.89
N SER A 35 -34.80 18.82 -8.73
CA SER A 35 -33.39 19.16 -8.63
C SER A 35 -32.69 17.84 -8.85
N SER A 36 -32.21 17.62 -10.06
CA SER A 36 -31.14 16.67 -10.29
C SER A 36 -30.04 17.03 -9.30
N ASP A 37 -29.87 16.23 -8.26
CA ASP A 37 -28.63 16.19 -7.50
C ASP A 37 -27.55 15.85 -8.52
N ALA A 38 -26.90 16.90 -9.03
CA ALA A 38 -25.58 16.76 -9.58
C ALA A 38 -24.77 16.01 -8.51
N PRO A 39 -24.00 14.96 -8.89
CA PRO A 39 -23.13 14.33 -7.92
C PRO A 39 -22.32 15.45 -7.28
N ALA A 40 -22.41 15.57 -5.95
CA ALA A 40 -21.53 16.44 -5.20
C ALA A 40 -20.12 16.15 -5.71
N PRO A 41 -19.30 17.16 -6.08
CA PRO A 41 -17.92 16.90 -6.45
C PRO A 41 -17.33 16.12 -5.27
N GLY A 42 -16.97 14.86 -5.53
CA GLY A 42 -16.35 14.00 -4.52
C GLY A 42 -15.23 14.81 -3.89
N SER A 43 -15.16 14.81 -2.55
CA SER A 43 -14.18 15.58 -1.80
C SER A 43 -12.85 15.48 -2.52
N SER A 44 -12.39 16.57 -3.14
CA SER A 44 -11.10 16.55 -3.82
C SER A 44 -10.06 16.48 -2.71
N ARG A 45 -9.71 15.26 -2.29
CA ARG A 45 -8.50 15.06 -1.48
C ARG A 45 -7.41 15.78 -2.25
N THR A 46 -6.78 16.77 -1.62
CA THR A 46 -5.87 17.69 -2.31
C THR A 46 -4.77 16.86 -2.97
N GLN A 47 -4.88 16.67 -4.29
CA GLN A 47 -3.85 15.99 -5.06
C GLN A 47 -2.67 16.94 -5.19
N ARG A 48 -1.49 16.47 -4.79
CA ARG A 48 -0.25 17.23 -4.82
C ARG A 48 0.88 16.35 -5.31
N PHE A 49 1.92 16.99 -5.84
CA PHE A 49 3.19 16.33 -6.07
C PHE A 49 3.85 16.13 -4.71
N ILE A 50 4.38 14.93 -4.47
CA ILE A 50 5.06 14.59 -3.23
C ILE A 50 6.54 14.88 -3.43
N ASP A 51 7.14 15.65 -2.52
CA ASP A 51 8.56 15.95 -2.59
C ASP A 51 9.38 14.65 -2.49
N PHE A 52 10.29 14.45 -3.44
CA PHE A 52 11.16 13.28 -3.48
C PHE A 52 12.31 13.37 -2.46
N GLU A 53 12.81 14.58 -2.24
CA GLU A 53 14.01 14.82 -1.43
C GLU A 53 13.68 14.87 0.07
N GLY A 54 14.63 14.39 0.88
CA GLY A 54 14.51 14.35 2.33
C GLY A 54 15.46 13.34 2.95
N PRO A 55 15.53 13.27 4.29
CA PRO A 55 16.33 12.29 5.01
C PRO A 55 15.78 10.86 4.88
N HIS A 56 14.49 10.72 4.63
CA HIS A 56 13.77 9.46 4.45
C HIS A 56 13.01 9.48 3.13
N GLN A 57 12.75 8.32 2.55
CA GLN A 57 11.90 8.25 1.35
C GLN A 57 10.45 8.62 1.72
N ALA A 58 9.96 9.70 1.10
CA ALA A 58 8.71 10.37 1.48
C ALA A 58 7.47 9.45 1.44
N GLY A 59 7.47 8.44 0.56
CA GLY A 59 6.34 7.51 0.44
C GLY A 59 6.01 6.75 1.71
N ILE A 60 6.91 6.62 2.69
CA ILE A 60 6.62 5.92 3.95
C ILE A 60 5.67 6.74 4.86
N THR A 61 5.83 8.06 4.90
CA THR A 61 5.08 8.98 5.78
C THR A 61 4.11 9.87 5.03
N ALA A 62 4.09 9.82 3.69
CA ALA A 62 3.23 10.65 2.86
C ALA A 62 1.74 10.45 3.22
N LEU A 63 1.10 11.58 3.51
CA LEU A 63 -0.35 11.72 3.70
C LEU A 63 -0.94 12.71 2.69
N PRO A 64 -2.22 12.53 2.28
CA PRO A 64 -3.05 11.36 2.55
C PRO A 64 -2.49 10.11 1.85
N ILE A 65 -2.67 8.92 2.45
CA ILE A 65 -2.27 7.67 1.79
C ILE A 65 -3.09 7.52 0.49
N PRO A 66 -2.44 7.31 -0.67
CA PRO A 66 -3.15 7.23 -1.94
C PRO A 66 -4.09 6.02 -2.05
N GLU A 67 -4.97 6.01 -3.06
CA GLU A 67 -6.02 4.98 -3.18
C GLU A 67 -5.51 3.66 -3.76
N GLN A 68 -4.47 3.72 -4.59
CA GLN A 68 -3.88 2.60 -5.30
C GLN A 68 -2.48 2.30 -4.77
N GLY A 69 -2.11 1.02 -4.79
CA GLY A 69 -0.78 0.56 -4.40
C GLY A 69 -0.31 -0.57 -5.31
N LEU A 70 0.98 -0.58 -5.62
CA LEU A 70 1.63 -1.64 -6.38
C LEU A 70 3.00 -1.88 -5.77
N ILE A 71 3.26 -3.15 -5.47
CA ILE A 71 4.60 -3.60 -5.12
C ILE A 71 5.16 -4.40 -6.27
N ALA A 72 6.38 -4.08 -6.67
CA ALA A 72 7.16 -4.82 -7.62
C ALA A 72 8.49 -5.21 -6.98
N SER A 73 8.99 -6.39 -7.34
CA SER A 73 10.35 -6.79 -7.00
C SER A 73 11.12 -7.12 -8.26
N PHE A 74 12.41 -6.81 -8.28
CA PHE A 74 13.30 -6.93 -9.43
C PHE A 74 14.53 -7.77 -9.07
N ASN A 75 15.02 -8.53 -10.04
CA ASN A 75 16.38 -9.07 -10.01
C ASN A 75 17.31 -8.08 -10.73
N VAL A 76 18.53 -7.92 -10.20
CA VAL A 76 19.58 -7.07 -10.76
C VAL A 76 20.51 -7.92 -11.62
N HIS A 77 20.70 -7.48 -12.87
CA HIS A 77 21.57 -8.07 -13.88
C HIS A 77 22.76 -7.18 -14.24
N ALA A 78 22.95 -6.05 -13.54
CA ALA A 78 24.19 -5.29 -13.59
C ALA A 78 25.39 -6.22 -13.34
N ARG A 79 26.47 -6.02 -14.09
CA ARG A 79 27.64 -6.91 -14.11
C ARG A 79 28.61 -6.66 -12.97
N ASP A 80 28.62 -5.43 -12.47
CA ASP A 80 29.51 -4.99 -11.41
C ASP A 80 28.88 -3.84 -10.61
N ARG A 81 29.60 -3.41 -9.57
CA ARG A 81 29.17 -2.34 -8.66
C ARG A 81 29.02 -0.98 -9.36
N ALA A 82 29.82 -0.71 -10.40
CA ALA A 82 29.75 0.56 -11.12
C ALA A 82 28.50 0.61 -12.00
N GLU A 83 28.15 -0.50 -12.65
CA GLU A 83 26.90 -0.62 -13.40
C GLU A 83 25.69 -0.55 -12.47
N LEU A 84 25.72 -1.22 -11.30
CA LEU A 84 24.67 -1.07 -10.28
C LEU A 84 24.50 0.39 -9.83
N ALA A 85 25.60 1.11 -9.60
CA ALA A 85 25.55 2.54 -9.27
C ALA A 85 24.91 3.38 -10.38
N SER A 86 25.20 3.07 -11.65
CA SER A 86 24.55 3.70 -12.79
C SER A 86 23.05 3.41 -12.83
N THR A 87 22.65 2.15 -12.63
CA THR A 87 21.23 1.75 -12.58
C THR A 87 20.47 2.48 -11.48
N LEU A 88 21.03 2.57 -10.26
CA LEU A 88 20.41 3.26 -9.13
C LEU A 88 20.30 4.78 -9.36
N ARG A 89 21.27 5.38 -10.05
CA ARG A 89 21.19 6.79 -10.46
C ARG A 89 20.07 7.02 -11.47
N GLU A 90 20.00 6.20 -12.51
CA GLU A 90 18.93 6.29 -13.51
C GLU A 90 17.54 6.05 -12.91
N LEU A 91 17.43 5.08 -12.00
CA LEU A 91 16.22 4.81 -11.22
C LEU A 91 15.81 6.05 -10.42
N THR A 92 16.75 6.67 -9.71
CA THR A 92 16.51 7.87 -8.89
C THR A 92 16.08 9.06 -9.74
N ASP A 93 16.74 9.31 -10.87
CA ASP A 93 16.41 10.42 -11.75
C ASP A 93 15.00 10.28 -12.34
N GLU A 94 14.60 9.06 -12.72
CA GLU A 94 13.26 8.77 -13.21
C GLU A 94 12.22 8.97 -12.10
N ILE A 95 12.44 8.42 -10.89
CA ILE A 95 11.54 8.60 -9.74
C ILE A 95 11.37 10.08 -9.39
N ARG A 96 12.47 10.83 -9.30
CA ARG A 96 12.46 12.27 -9.03
C ARG A 96 11.66 13.03 -10.09
N GLY A 97 11.78 12.66 -11.36
CA GLY A 97 11.00 13.24 -12.45
C GLY A 97 9.50 12.93 -12.35
N LEU A 98 9.17 11.67 -12.12
CA LEU A 98 7.79 11.19 -11.99
C LEU A 98 7.06 11.85 -10.80
N MET A 99 7.69 11.88 -9.62
CA MET A 99 7.09 12.47 -8.42
C MET A 99 6.95 14.00 -8.51
N ALA A 100 7.79 14.66 -9.31
CA ALA A 100 7.68 16.09 -9.60
C ALA A 100 6.72 16.42 -10.76
N GLY A 101 6.08 15.42 -11.38
CA GLY A 101 5.20 15.61 -12.53
C GLY A 101 5.90 16.16 -13.76
N LYS A 102 7.20 15.90 -13.94
CA LYS A 102 7.94 16.37 -15.11
C LYS A 102 7.29 15.78 -16.37
N PRO A 103 6.89 16.62 -17.34
CA PRO A 103 6.32 16.13 -18.57
C PRO A 103 7.38 15.32 -19.34
N PRO A 104 6.97 14.31 -20.12
CA PRO A 104 7.88 13.58 -20.97
C PRO A 104 8.61 14.50 -21.96
N GLU A 105 9.88 14.21 -22.23
CA GLU A 105 10.66 14.96 -23.21
C GLU A 105 10.09 14.78 -24.63
N THR A 106 10.01 15.86 -25.40
CA THR A 106 9.66 15.73 -26.81
C THR A 106 10.87 15.20 -27.58
N ARG A 107 10.69 14.09 -28.31
CA ARG A 107 11.73 13.51 -29.16
C ARG A 107 11.36 13.61 -30.63
N ASP A 108 12.38 13.61 -31.48
CA ASP A 108 12.23 13.51 -32.93
C ASP A 108 11.32 12.31 -33.29
N PRO A 109 10.25 12.51 -34.09
CA PRO A 109 9.32 11.47 -34.51
C PRO A 109 9.96 10.27 -35.22
N ALA A 110 11.19 10.40 -35.72
CA ALA A 110 11.95 9.29 -36.30
C ALA A 110 12.35 8.21 -35.28
N TYR A 111 12.25 8.50 -33.97
CA TYR A 111 12.60 7.57 -32.91
C TYR A 111 11.37 7.18 -32.06
N PRO A 112 11.41 6.03 -31.36
CA PRO A 112 10.36 5.67 -30.41
C PRO A 112 10.07 6.80 -29.39
N PRO A 113 8.82 6.95 -28.92
CA PRO A 113 8.48 7.93 -27.90
C PRO A 113 9.28 7.66 -26.61
N VAL A 114 9.53 8.71 -25.83
CA VAL A 114 10.28 8.60 -24.57
C VAL A 114 9.41 8.13 -23.41
N ASP A 115 8.10 8.01 -23.60
CA ASP A 115 7.18 7.51 -22.59
C ASP A 115 6.00 6.75 -23.24
N SER A 116 5.02 6.31 -22.44
CA SER A 116 3.89 5.50 -22.91
C SER A 116 2.65 6.27 -23.35
N GLY A 117 2.60 7.58 -23.13
CA GLY A 117 1.50 8.49 -23.46
C GLY A 117 0.26 8.38 -22.55
N ILE A 118 0.28 7.51 -21.53
CA ILE A 118 -0.89 7.17 -20.71
C ILE A 118 -1.49 8.40 -20.02
N LEU A 119 -0.65 9.30 -19.51
CA LEU A 119 -1.07 10.47 -18.73
C LEU A 119 -1.20 11.75 -19.58
N GLY A 120 -0.91 11.69 -20.88
CA GLY A 120 -0.87 12.85 -21.75
C GLY A 120 0.22 13.86 -21.38
N GLU A 121 0.08 15.09 -21.89
CA GLU A 121 1.10 16.16 -21.76
C GLU A 121 1.19 16.77 -20.35
N LYS A 122 0.16 16.58 -19.52
CA LYS A 122 0.05 17.15 -18.17
C LYS A 122 -0.27 16.04 -17.17
N PRO A 123 0.76 15.28 -16.73
CA PRO A 123 0.56 14.25 -15.74
C PRO A 123 -0.15 14.81 -14.49
N PRO A 124 -1.21 14.16 -14.00
CA PRO A 124 -1.85 14.56 -12.75
C PRO A 124 -0.89 14.32 -11.59
N ALA A 125 -1.10 15.06 -10.50
CA ALA A 125 -0.26 14.93 -9.33
C ALA A 125 -0.47 13.59 -8.61
N ASP A 126 -1.73 13.19 -8.45
CA ASP A 126 -2.18 11.91 -7.90
C ASP A 126 -1.47 11.46 -6.61
N ASN A 127 -0.80 12.35 -5.87
CA ASN A 127 0.02 11.98 -4.71
C ASN A 127 0.98 10.83 -5.00
N LEU A 128 1.56 10.75 -6.21
CA LEU A 128 2.48 9.68 -6.57
C LEU A 128 3.68 9.68 -5.63
N SER A 129 3.92 8.54 -4.98
CA SER A 129 5.13 8.28 -4.23
C SER A 129 5.71 6.93 -4.61
N ILE A 130 7.04 6.85 -4.63
CA ILE A 130 7.77 5.64 -4.99
C ILE A 130 8.83 5.39 -3.90
N VAL A 131 8.83 4.18 -3.34
CA VAL A 131 9.75 3.76 -2.29
C VAL A 131 10.60 2.59 -2.79
N VAL A 132 11.91 2.69 -2.65
CA VAL A 132 12.90 1.71 -3.12
C VAL A 132 13.61 1.05 -1.95
N GLY A 133 13.58 -0.27 -1.91
CA GLY A 133 14.37 -1.07 -0.98
C GLY A 133 15.27 -2.08 -1.68
N VAL A 134 16.29 -2.56 -0.95
CA VAL A 134 17.25 -3.56 -1.42
C VAL A 134 17.11 -4.85 -0.62
N GLY A 135 17.08 -5.98 -1.31
CA GLY A 135 16.94 -7.30 -0.69
C GLY A 135 18.27 -7.88 -0.27
N ALA A 136 18.23 -8.91 0.59
CA ALA A 136 19.43 -9.59 1.08
C ALA A 136 20.31 -10.16 -0.05
N SER A 137 19.71 -10.56 -1.18
CA SER A 137 20.43 -11.11 -2.32
C SER A 137 21.29 -10.08 -3.07
N LEU A 138 21.03 -8.77 -2.93
CA LEU A 138 21.89 -7.73 -3.51
C LEU A 138 23.29 -7.70 -2.87
N PHE A 139 23.44 -8.29 -1.68
CA PHE A 139 24.68 -8.31 -0.91
C PHE A 139 25.46 -9.63 -1.06
N ASP A 140 25.22 -10.37 -2.14
CA ASP A 140 26.06 -11.49 -2.54
C ASP A 140 27.38 -11.02 -3.17
N ASP A 141 28.12 -11.96 -3.77
CA ASP A 141 29.46 -11.70 -4.29
C ASP A 141 29.48 -10.84 -5.58
N ARG A 142 28.33 -10.53 -6.21
CA ARG A 142 28.26 -9.82 -7.50
C ARG A 142 28.85 -8.41 -7.45
N PHE A 143 28.64 -7.70 -6.34
CA PHE A 143 28.89 -6.25 -6.25
C PHE A 143 29.95 -5.87 -5.21
N GLY A 144 30.53 -6.85 -4.49
CA GLY A 144 31.45 -6.55 -3.40
C GLY A 144 30.82 -5.68 -2.31
N LEU A 145 29.57 -5.99 -1.94
CA LEU A 145 28.79 -5.27 -0.94
C LEU A 145 28.53 -6.10 0.34
N ALA A 146 29.04 -7.33 0.43
CA ALA A 146 28.73 -8.24 1.53
C ALA A 146 29.03 -7.66 2.93
N ASP A 147 30.09 -6.85 3.06
CA ASP A 147 30.50 -6.12 4.26
C ASP A 147 29.61 -4.90 4.59
N ARG A 148 28.76 -4.49 3.65
CA ARG A 148 27.83 -3.35 3.77
C ARG A 148 26.39 -3.78 4.03
N LYS A 149 26.11 -5.08 4.18
CA LYS A 149 24.75 -5.57 4.41
C LYS A 149 24.22 -5.08 5.77
N PRO A 150 22.99 -4.52 5.86
CA PRO A 150 22.38 -4.20 7.14
C PRO A 150 22.29 -5.46 7.99
N ARG A 151 22.58 -5.32 9.28
CA ARG A 151 22.91 -6.43 10.17
C ARG A 151 21.76 -7.43 10.32
N GLU A 152 20.52 -6.93 10.36
CA GLU A 152 19.32 -7.74 10.49
C GLU A 152 18.70 -8.10 9.13
N LEU A 153 19.28 -7.65 8.00
CA LEU A 153 18.76 -7.96 6.68
C LEU A 153 19.10 -9.41 6.30
N VAL A 154 18.05 -10.22 6.28
CA VAL A 154 18.11 -11.64 5.91
C VAL A 154 17.12 -11.94 4.79
N THR A 155 17.40 -12.96 4.00
CA THR A 155 16.38 -13.54 3.13
C THR A 155 15.23 -14.00 4.01
N MET A 156 14.00 -13.60 3.67
CA MET A 156 12.81 -13.96 4.43
C MET A 156 12.78 -15.49 4.64
N PRO A 157 12.86 -15.97 5.90
CA PRO A 157 12.82 -17.40 6.17
C PRO A 157 11.41 -17.92 5.96
N PHE A 158 11.25 -19.24 6.00
CA PHE A 158 9.93 -19.84 6.17
C PHE A 158 9.40 -19.47 7.55
N LEU A 159 8.21 -18.87 7.60
CA LEU A 159 7.49 -18.55 8.83
C LEU A 159 6.33 -19.53 9.02
N ALA A 160 5.77 -19.60 10.22
CA ALA A 160 4.62 -20.47 10.48
C ALA A 160 3.45 -20.16 9.53
N ASN A 161 2.69 -21.19 9.16
CA ASN A 161 1.59 -21.14 8.18
C ASN A 161 1.98 -20.74 6.73
N ASP A 162 3.27 -20.67 6.40
CA ASP A 162 3.70 -20.29 5.05
C ASP A 162 3.37 -21.34 3.98
N ARG A 163 2.96 -20.84 2.81
CA ARG A 163 2.90 -21.57 1.53
C ARG A 163 3.51 -20.72 0.43
N LEU A 164 4.75 -20.29 0.65
CA LEU A 164 5.47 -19.38 -0.24
C LEU A 164 5.61 -19.94 -1.65
N ASP A 165 5.12 -19.21 -2.65
CA ASP A 165 5.46 -19.41 -4.06
C ASP A 165 6.82 -18.72 -4.32
N PRO A 166 7.87 -19.44 -4.71
CA PRO A 166 9.16 -18.85 -5.05
C PRO A 166 9.07 -17.77 -6.15
N LYS A 167 8.07 -17.85 -7.02
CA LYS A 167 7.82 -16.85 -8.08
C LYS A 167 7.25 -15.55 -7.54
N LEU A 168 6.62 -15.56 -6.36
CA LEU A 168 6.09 -14.37 -5.69
C LEU A 168 6.94 -13.94 -4.48
N SER A 169 8.17 -14.45 -4.38
CA SER A 169 9.01 -14.26 -3.19
C SER A 169 10.38 -13.68 -3.50
N HIS A 170 10.86 -12.83 -2.59
CA HIS A 170 12.21 -12.23 -2.54
C HIS A 170 12.54 -11.36 -3.76
N GLY A 171 13.80 -10.93 -3.88
CA GLY A 171 14.35 -10.20 -5.01
C GLY A 171 15.46 -9.26 -4.56
N ASP A 172 16.20 -8.71 -5.51
CA ASP A 172 17.33 -7.83 -5.24
C ASP A 172 16.88 -6.41 -4.90
N ILE A 173 15.80 -5.93 -5.52
CA ILE A 173 15.22 -4.60 -5.29
C ILE A 173 13.71 -4.74 -5.10
N SER A 174 13.14 -4.03 -4.13
CA SER A 174 11.71 -3.76 -4.03
C SER A 174 11.42 -2.33 -4.47
N VAL A 175 10.30 -2.15 -5.17
CA VAL A 175 9.76 -0.83 -5.49
C VAL A 175 8.27 -0.83 -5.17
N ILE A 176 7.85 0.06 -4.28
CA ILE A 176 6.44 0.31 -3.98
C ILE A 176 6.04 1.62 -4.64
N PHE A 177 4.96 1.58 -5.40
CA PHE A 177 4.31 2.72 -6.01
C PHE A 177 2.97 2.91 -5.34
N GLU A 178 2.63 4.14 -5.00
CA GLU A 178 1.29 4.50 -4.58
C GLU A 178 0.84 5.78 -5.25
N SER A 179 -0.40 5.81 -5.69
CA SER A 179 -1.01 6.95 -6.37
C SER A 179 -2.52 6.98 -6.20
N GLY A 180 -3.12 8.13 -6.47
CA GLY A 180 -4.56 8.35 -6.45
C GLY A 180 -5.27 7.63 -7.60
N HIS A 181 -4.54 7.27 -8.67
CA HIS A 181 -5.10 6.62 -9.84
C HIS A 181 -4.19 5.50 -10.38
N ASN A 182 -4.80 4.42 -10.86
CA ASN A 182 -4.07 3.24 -11.35
C ASN A 182 -3.26 3.57 -12.61
N ASP A 183 -3.78 4.41 -13.50
CA ASP A 183 -3.05 4.82 -14.72
C ASP A 183 -1.71 5.50 -14.39
N THR A 184 -1.66 6.31 -13.32
CA THR A 184 -0.42 6.96 -12.86
C THR A 184 0.57 5.93 -12.33
N MET A 185 0.09 4.92 -11.60
CA MET A 185 0.89 3.80 -11.11
C MET A 185 1.48 2.96 -12.25
N GLN A 186 0.65 2.60 -13.24
CA GLN A 186 1.06 1.84 -14.42
C GLN A 186 2.03 2.64 -15.30
N PHE A 187 1.80 3.95 -15.44
CA PHE A 187 2.72 4.85 -16.14
C PHE A 187 4.09 4.87 -15.45
N ALA A 188 4.13 5.09 -14.14
CA ALA A 188 5.37 5.14 -13.35
C ALA A 188 6.16 3.83 -13.45
N LEU A 189 5.49 2.68 -13.27
CA LEU A 189 6.13 1.37 -13.41
C LEU A 189 6.74 1.18 -14.81
N ARG A 190 5.99 1.52 -15.87
CA ARG A 190 6.47 1.40 -17.26
C ARG A 190 7.63 2.32 -17.56
N GLN A 191 7.64 3.54 -17.03
CA GLN A 191 8.76 4.46 -17.20
C GLN A 191 10.02 3.95 -16.51
N LEU A 192 9.89 3.51 -15.26
CA LEU A 192 10.99 2.93 -14.49
C LEU A 192 11.58 1.70 -15.20
N MET A 193 10.72 0.77 -15.64
CA MET A 193 11.15 -0.42 -16.39
C MET A 193 11.81 -0.06 -17.72
N ARG A 194 11.30 0.95 -18.44
CA ARG A 194 11.90 1.41 -19.70
C ARG A 194 13.30 1.98 -19.45
N ARG A 195 13.46 2.78 -18.41
CA ARG A 195 14.73 3.44 -18.05
C ARG A 195 15.77 2.41 -17.64
N THR A 196 15.39 1.44 -16.81
CA THR A 196 16.31 0.48 -16.18
C THR A 196 16.40 -0.89 -16.88
N ARG A 197 15.81 -1.04 -18.07
CA ARG A 197 15.65 -2.32 -18.79
C ARG A 197 16.93 -3.11 -19.05
N SER A 198 18.09 -2.46 -19.01
CA SER A 198 19.39 -3.11 -19.21
C SER A 198 19.77 -3.97 -18.01
N ASP A 199 19.35 -3.57 -16.81
CA ASP A 199 19.88 -4.11 -15.55
C ASP A 199 18.79 -4.64 -14.61
N LEU A 200 17.54 -4.16 -14.72
CA LEU A 200 16.45 -4.60 -13.85
C LEU A 200 15.44 -5.45 -14.61
N VAL A 201 15.22 -6.67 -14.11
CA VAL A 201 14.19 -7.59 -14.62
C VAL A 201 13.12 -7.77 -13.55
N LEU A 202 11.87 -7.47 -13.89
CA LEU A 202 10.73 -7.66 -13.01
C LEU A 202 10.62 -9.15 -12.63
N ARG A 203 10.67 -9.43 -11.34
CA ARG A 203 10.58 -10.77 -10.76
C ARG A 203 9.13 -11.13 -10.45
N TRP A 204 8.44 -10.25 -9.73
CA TRP A 204 7.01 -10.36 -9.44
C TRP A 204 6.43 -9.00 -9.13
N MET A 205 5.12 -8.90 -9.22
CA MET A 205 4.38 -7.73 -8.78
C MET A 205 3.02 -8.13 -8.21
N VAL A 206 2.51 -7.30 -7.30
CA VAL A 206 1.14 -7.32 -6.81
C VAL A 206 0.62 -5.90 -6.83
N ASP A 207 -0.38 -5.66 -7.67
CA ASP A 207 -1.18 -4.45 -7.67
C ASP A 207 -2.40 -4.61 -6.76
N GLY A 208 -2.87 -3.49 -6.26
CA GLY A 208 -4.00 -3.46 -5.34
C GLY A 208 -4.47 -2.04 -5.05
N TYR A 209 -5.32 -1.94 -4.05
CA TYR A 209 -5.93 -0.69 -3.63
C TYR A 209 -5.83 -0.55 -2.12
N ALA A 210 -5.27 0.58 -1.69
CA ALA A 210 -5.02 0.88 -0.30
C ALA A 210 -6.27 1.45 0.37
N ARG A 211 -7.17 2.16 -0.35
CA ARG A 211 -8.27 2.95 0.26
C ARG A 211 -7.83 3.76 1.51
N GLY A 212 -6.53 4.07 1.68
CA GLY A 212 -5.94 4.71 2.86
C GLY A 212 -5.37 3.80 3.97
N ILE A 213 -5.22 2.47 3.75
CA ILE A 213 -4.81 1.50 4.79
C ILE A 213 -3.48 1.91 5.40
N GLY A 214 -3.40 1.85 6.73
CA GLY A 214 -2.21 2.24 7.49
C GLY A 214 -2.17 3.71 7.92
N ALA A 215 -3.08 4.58 7.48
CA ALA A 215 -3.07 5.98 7.92
C ALA A 215 -3.56 6.17 9.37
N GLY A 216 -4.32 5.21 9.91
CA GLY A 216 -4.79 5.20 11.30
C GLY A 216 -5.42 6.51 11.77
N ARG A 217 -5.09 6.94 13.00
CA ARG A 217 -5.53 8.23 13.56
C ARG A 217 -5.12 9.42 12.68
N ALA A 218 -3.97 9.36 12.02
CA ALA A 218 -3.48 10.44 11.17
C ALA A 218 -4.38 10.68 9.95
N ALA A 219 -5.00 9.63 9.38
CA ALA A 219 -6.01 9.78 8.32
C ALA A 219 -7.20 10.63 8.81
N VAL A 220 -7.80 10.24 9.93
CA VAL A 220 -8.99 10.90 10.50
C VAL A 220 -8.66 12.31 11.01
N ALA A 221 -7.44 12.55 11.45
CA ALA A 221 -6.98 13.88 11.85
C ALA A 221 -6.75 14.81 10.64
N SER A 222 -6.28 14.28 9.52
CA SER A 222 -5.96 15.05 8.31
C SER A 222 -7.18 15.44 7.48
N ASP A 223 -8.30 14.71 7.61
CA ASP A 223 -9.54 14.94 6.89
C ASP A 223 -10.73 14.52 7.77
N LYS A 224 -11.63 15.46 8.04
CA LYS A 224 -12.77 15.28 8.97
C LYS A 224 -13.80 14.28 8.46
N ASP A 225 -13.81 14.03 7.15
CA ASP A 225 -14.68 13.06 6.50
C ASP A 225 -13.97 11.71 6.29
N ALA A 226 -12.67 11.61 6.61
CA ALA A 226 -11.93 10.36 6.50
C ALA A 226 -12.23 9.40 7.66
N ALA A 227 -12.47 8.13 7.31
CA ALA A 227 -12.59 7.03 8.25
C ALA A 227 -11.41 6.07 8.06
N THR A 228 -11.05 5.35 9.13
CA THR A 228 -10.10 4.23 9.00
C THR A 228 -10.64 3.24 7.97
N PRO A 229 -9.84 2.88 6.96
CA PRO A 229 -10.27 2.03 5.86
C PRO A 229 -10.43 0.59 6.30
N ARG A 230 -11.02 -0.22 5.42
CA ARG A 230 -11.29 -1.64 5.69
C ARG A 230 -10.44 -2.55 4.82
N ASN A 231 -10.04 -3.67 5.41
CA ASN A 231 -9.49 -4.81 4.67
C ASN A 231 -10.60 -5.70 4.09
N LEU A 232 -10.22 -6.72 3.33
CA LEU A 232 -11.16 -7.66 2.68
C LEU A 232 -11.84 -8.65 3.63
N LEU A 233 -11.44 -8.73 4.90
CA LEU A 233 -12.22 -9.41 5.95
C LEU A 233 -13.33 -8.49 6.50
N GLY A 234 -13.36 -7.23 6.08
CA GLY A 234 -14.36 -6.23 6.42
C GLY A 234 -14.08 -5.48 7.72
N PHE A 235 -12.90 -5.63 8.32
CA PHE A 235 -12.50 -4.94 9.54
C PHE A 235 -11.77 -3.63 9.21
N LYS A 236 -11.90 -2.63 10.10
CA LYS A 236 -11.08 -1.41 10.02
C LYS A 236 -9.62 -1.78 10.23
N ASP A 237 -8.74 -1.29 9.37
CA ASP A 237 -7.33 -1.68 9.32
C ASP A 237 -6.42 -0.45 9.32
N GLY A 238 -5.67 -0.28 10.42
CA GLY A 238 -4.82 0.89 10.66
C GLY A 238 -5.11 1.61 11.98
N THR A 239 -6.18 1.25 12.70
CA THR A 239 -6.62 1.94 13.94
C THR A 239 -5.51 2.18 14.96
N SER A 240 -4.71 1.16 15.28
CA SER A 240 -3.61 1.22 16.25
C SER A 240 -2.24 1.26 15.57
N ASN A 241 -2.12 2.00 14.46
CA ASN A 241 -0.83 2.20 13.80
C ASN A 241 -0.03 3.34 14.45
N LEU A 242 1.26 3.41 14.15
CA LEU A 242 2.12 4.53 14.55
C LEU A 242 1.64 5.84 13.92
N ASP A 243 1.76 6.94 14.66
CA ASP A 243 1.47 8.28 14.14
C ASP A 243 2.66 8.76 13.30
N VAL A 244 2.49 8.73 11.97
CA VAL A 244 3.52 9.16 11.02
C VAL A 244 3.81 10.66 11.08
N ALA A 245 2.95 11.45 11.74
CA ALA A 245 3.17 12.88 11.96
C ALA A 245 3.99 13.18 13.22
N ASP A 246 4.27 12.19 14.08
CA ASP A 246 5.11 12.33 15.27
C ASP A 246 6.55 11.85 14.97
N PRO A 247 7.52 12.76 14.79
CA PRO A 247 8.90 12.39 14.49
C PRO A 247 9.54 11.54 15.58
N ALA A 248 9.21 11.77 16.86
CA ALA A 248 9.81 11.02 17.96
C ALA A 248 9.36 9.56 17.99
N VAL A 249 8.10 9.30 17.62
CA VAL A 249 7.57 7.93 17.43
C VAL A 249 8.26 7.27 16.24
N MET A 250 8.40 7.99 15.13
CA MET A 250 9.02 7.48 13.91
C MET A 250 10.51 7.17 14.08
N ASP A 251 11.27 8.07 14.74
CA ASP A 251 12.68 7.86 15.07
C ASP A 251 12.87 6.67 16.02
N ARG A 252 11.93 6.45 16.94
CA ARG A 252 12.00 5.35 17.89
C ARG A 252 11.74 3.99 17.24
N HIS A 253 10.77 3.91 16.33
CA HIS A 253 10.23 2.62 15.88
C HIS A 253 10.45 2.29 14.41
N VAL A 254 10.74 3.28 13.55
CA VAL A 254 10.78 3.09 12.10
C VAL A 254 12.17 3.35 11.51
N TRP A 255 12.80 4.47 11.86
CA TRP A 255 14.05 4.88 11.23
C TRP A 255 15.27 4.28 11.91
N VAL A 256 16.20 3.73 11.13
CA VAL A 256 17.52 3.34 11.61
C VAL A 256 18.29 4.60 12.02
N GLY A 257 18.75 4.62 13.27
CA GLY A 257 19.58 5.66 13.85
C GLY A 257 21.07 5.34 13.72
N ALA A 258 21.90 6.37 13.88
CA ALA A 258 23.37 6.22 13.85
C ALA A 258 23.92 5.37 15.02
N ASP A 259 23.10 5.14 16.05
CA ASP A 259 23.38 4.38 17.27
C ASP A 259 23.03 2.88 17.18
N ASP A 260 22.47 2.41 16.06
CA ASP A 260 21.92 1.04 15.92
C ASP A 260 22.96 -0.07 15.57
N ASP A 261 24.26 0.24 15.55
CA ASP A 261 25.31 -0.70 15.10
C ASP A 261 25.01 -1.26 13.68
N GLU A 262 24.47 -0.40 12.83
CA GLU A 262 24.22 -0.64 11.41
C GLU A 262 25.33 -0.01 10.55
N PRO A 263 25.55 -0.47 9.30
CA PRO A 263 26.42 0.21 8.37
C PRO A 263 26.05 1.70 8.25
N GLU A 264 27.03 2.60 8.25
CA GLU A 264 26.78 4.06 8.30
C GLU A 264 25.81 4.53 7.21
N TRP A 265 25.91 3.96 6.00
CA TRP A 265 25.03 4.27 4.86
C TRP A 265 23.55 3.97 5.14
N ALA A 266 23.22 3.09 6.08
CA ALA A 266 21.87 2.64 6.37
C ALA A 266 21.09 3.63 7.26
N THR A 267 21.77 4.60 7.89
CA THR A 267 21.14 5.61 8.74
C THR A 267 20.07 6.40 7.98
N GLY A 268 18.87 6.54 8.54
CA GLY A 268 17.72 7.16 7.90
C GLY A 268 16.94 6.22 6.96
N GLY A 269 17.42 4.99 6.74
CA GLY A 269 16.65 3.91 6.12
C GLY A 269 15.71 3.21 7.11
N THR A 270 15.07 2.14 6.66
CA THR A 270 14.20 1.31 7.51
C THR A 270 14.13 -0.13 6.97
N TYR A 271 13.92 -1.11 7.85
CA TYR A 271 13.63 -2.47 7.41
C TYR A 271 12.19 -2.53 6.89
N GLN A 272 11.99 -3.23 5.78
CA GLN A 272 10.68 -3.47 5.16
C GLN A 272 10.37 -4.97 5.14
N ALA A 273 9.22 -5.32 5.70
CA ALA A 273 8.65 -6.66 5.60
C ALA A 273 7.44 -6.64 4.68
N VAL A 274 7.47 -7.46 3.62
CA VAL A 274 6.38 -7.62 2.67
C VAL A 274 5.84 -9.03 2.76
N ARG A 275 4.52 -9.17 2.89
CA ARG A 275 3.83 -10.46 2.93
C ARG A 275 2.60 -10.40 2.04
N ILE A 276 2.53 -11.29 1.06
CA ILE A 276 1.32 -11.47 0.23
C ILE A 276 0.45 -12.49 0.93
N ILE A 277 -0.60 -12.04 1.60
CA ILE A 277 -1.46 -12.85 2.46
C ILE A 277 -2.80 -13.02 1.76
N ARG A 278 -3.08 -14.25 1.30
CA ARG A 278 -4.36 -14.62 0.71
C ARG A 278 -5.42 -14.77 1.78
N ASN A 279 -6.62 -14.26 1.53
CA ASN A 279 -7.78 -14.43 2.41
C ASN A 279 -8.71 -15.50 1.82
N PHE A 280 -9.15 -16.44 2.65
CA PHE A 280 -10.17 -17.44 2.34
C PHE A 280 -11.57 -16.87 2.60
N VAL A 281 -11.96 -15.87 1.81
CA VAL A 281 -13.16 -15.07 2.07
C VAL A 281 -14.46 -15.87 2.06
N GLU A 282 -14.54 -16.95 1.27
CA GLU A 282 -15.76 -17.77 1.19
C GLU A 282 -16.02 -18.56 2.48
N PHE A 283 -14.95 -18.90 3.21
CA PHE A 283 -15.04 -19.51 4.53
C PHE A 283 -15.30 -18.44 5.59
N TRP A 284 -14.60 -17.32 5.50
CA TRP A 284 -14.78 -16.18 6.38
C TRP A 284 -16.23 -15.68 6.41
N ASP A 285 -16.85 -15.48 5.24
CA ASP A 285 -18.21 -14.92 5.11
C ASP A 285 -19.31 -15.85 5.65
N ARG A 286 -18.97 -17.11 5.95
CA ARG A 286 -19.87 -18.09 6.60
C ARG A 286 -19.64 -18.20 8.11
N THR A 287 -18.59 -17.57 8.62
CA THR A 287 -18.25 -17.53 10.04
C THR A 287 -19.16 -16.53 10.76
N GLN A 288 -19.63 -16.88 11.97
CA GLN A 288 -20.53 -16.01 12.71
C GLN A 288 -19.85 -14.68 13.05
N LEU A 289 -20.60 -13.57 13.05
CA LEU A 289 -20.03 -12.25 13.35
C LEU A 289 -19.30 -12.21 14.70
N VAL A 290 -19.90 -12.79 15.74
CA VAL A 290 -19.30 -12.85 17.09
C VAL A 290 -17.97 -13.60 17.09
N GLU A 291 -17.84 -14.62 16.24
CA GLU A 291 -16.61 -15.39 16.09
C GLU A 291 -15.56 -14.59 15.32
N GLN A 292 -15.93 -13.96 14.20
CA GLN A 292 -15.05 -13.04 13.48
C GLN A 292 -14.50 -11.93 14.40
N GLU A 293 -15.38 -11.33 15.20
CA GLU A 293 -15.01 -10.29 16.17
C GLU A 293 -14.12 -10.81 17.30
N ALA A 294 -14.35 -12.03 17.79
CA ALA A 294 -13.51 -12.68 18.79
C ALA A 294 -12.12 -13.05 18.26
N LEU A 295 -12.03 -13.50 17.00
CA LEU A 295 -10.77 -13.79 16.31
C LEU A 295 -9.91 -12.53 16.17
N ILE A 296 -10.52 -11.40 15.81
CA ILE A 296 -9.79 -10.14 15.66
C ILE A 296 -9.54 -9.45 17.01
N GLY A 297 -10.52 -9.47 17.92
CA GLY A 297 -10.51 -8.73 19.20
C GLY A 297 -11.09 -7.31 19.13
N ARG A 298 -11.78 -6.96 18.04
CA ARG A 298 -12.48 -5.68 17.84
C ARG A 298 -13.87 -5.92 17.28
N ALA A 299 -14.77 -4.96 17.49
CA ALA A 299 -16.07 -4.95 16.82
C ALA A 299 -15.89 -4.60 15.33
N LYS A 300 -16.53 -5.35 14.44
CA LYS A 300 -16.33 -5.24 12.98
C LYS A 300 -16.79 -3.88 12.46
N VAL A 301 -17.93 -3.39 12.92
CA VAL A 301 -18.53 -2.14 12.42
C VAL A 301 -17.82 -0.92 12.99
N SER A 302 -17.79 -0.77 14.32
CA SER A 302 -17.20 0.42 14.96
C SER A 302 -15.68 0.43 14.93
N GLY A 303 -15.05 -0.75 14.93
CA GLY A 303 -13.62 -0.92 15.13
C GLY A 303 -13.18 -0.78 16.59
N ALA A 304 -14.09 -0.58 17.53
CA ALA A 304 -13.75 -0.49 18.96
C ALA A 304 -13.21 -1.83 19.47
N PRO A 305 -12.28 -1.85 20.43
CA PRO A 305 -11.96 -3.09 21.16
C PRO A 305 -13.22 -3.69 21.76
N LEU A 306 -13.32 -5.02 21.84
CA LEU A 306 -14.52 -5.65 22.36
C LEU A 306 -14.83 -5.16 23.79
N GLY A 307 -16.10 -4.82 24.03
CA GLY A 307 -16.58 -4.22 25.28
C GLY A 307 -16.12 -2.78 25.53
N MET A 308 -15.73 -2.05 24.49
CA MET A 308 -15.50 -0.60 24.50
C MET A 308 -16.32 0.08 23.39
N SER A 309 -16.34 1.41 23.33
CA SER A 309 -17.22 2.17 22.42
C SER A 309 -16.50 2.91 21.30
N GLY A 310 -15.32 3.46 21.57
CA GLY A 310 -14.53 4.23 20.62
C GLY A 310 -13.59 3.33 19.81
N GLU A 311 -13.49 3.58 18.50
CA GLU A 311 -12.52 2.88 17.64
C GLU A 311 -11.10 2.98 18.20
N PHE A 312 -10.74 4.20 18.60
CA PHE A 312 -9.42 4.56 19.07
C PHE A 312 -9.22 4.35 20.56
N ASP A 313 -10.17 3.73 21.26
CA ASP A 313 -9.97 3.35 22.66
C ASP A 313 -8.82 2.34 22.74
N ASP A 314 -7.97 2.50 23.75
CA ASP A 314 -6.87 1.56 24.03
C ASP A 314 -7.35 0.48 25.01
N PRO A 315 -7.32 -0.82 24.64
CA PRO A 315 -7.74 -1.88 25.54
C PRO A 315 -6.71 -2.07 26.66
N ASP A 316 -7.17 -2.00 27.90
CA ASP A 316 -6.42 -2.45 29.06
C ASP A 316 -6.53 -3.98 29.19
N PHE A 317 -5.47 -4.68 28.76
CA PHE A 317 -5.38 -6.13 28.85
C PHE A 317 -5.01 -6.63 30.25
N ALA A 318 -4.40 -5.79 31.10
CA ALA A 318 -4.07 -6.16 32.48
C ALA A 318 -5.34 -6.28 33.34
N ALA A 319 -6.37 -5.48 33.03
CA ALA A 319 -7.69 -5.58 33.64
C ALA A 319 -8.57 -6.74 33.11
N ASP A 320 -8.11 -7.48 32.09
CA ASP A 320 -8.78 -8.68 31.54
C ASP A 320 -7.80 -9.86 31.41
N PRO A 321 -7.18 -10.32 32.51
CA PRO A 321 -6.05 -11.26 32.47
C PRO A 321 -6.44 -12.64 31.93
N ASP A 322 -7.70 -13.04 32.10
CA ASP A 322 -8.23 -14.33 31.63
C ASP A 322 -8.79 -14.25 30.19
N GLY A 323 -8.78 -13.05 29.57
CA GLY A 323 -9.30 -12.85 28.21
C GLY A 323 -10.79 -13.15 28.08
N LEU A 324 -11.59 -12.79 29.09
CA LEU A 324 -13.04 -12.98 29.07
C LEU A 324 -13.69 -12.06 28.04
N ARG A 325 -13.16 -10.85 27.87
CA ARG A 325 -13.67 -9.84 26.93
C ARG A 325 -12.94 -9.88 25.59
N ILE A 326 -11.62 -9.78 25.60
CA ILE A 326 -10.78 -9.94 24.40
C ILE A 326 -9.94 -11.20 24.59
N LYS A 327 -10.21 -12.23 23.78
CA LYS A 327 -9.55 -13.54 23.93
C LYS A 327 -8.03 -13.40 23.92
N LEU A 328 -7.35 -14.24 24.72
CA LEU A 328 -5.88 -14.24 24.82
C LEU A 328 -5.20 -14.51 23.47
N ASN A 329 -5.88 -15.26 22.60
CA ASN A 329 -5.44 -15.58 21.24
C ASN A 329 -6.09 -14.71 20.16
N ALA A 330 -6.75 -13.60 20.52
CA ALA A 330 -7.27 -12.65 19.54
C ALA A 330 -6.11 -11.94 18.83
N HIS A 331 -6.23 -11.72 17.51
CA HIS A 331 -5.19 -11.15 16.65
C HIS A 331 -4.58 -9.89 17.24
N ILE A 332 -5.38 -8.89 17.65
CA ILE A 332 -4.83 -7.62 18.18
C ILE A 332 -4.04 -7.81 19.49
N ARG A 333 -4.42 -8.81 20.30
CA ARG A 333 -3.84 -9.05 21.62
C ARG A 333 -2.54 -9.82 21.50
N LEU A 334 -2.47 -10.78 20.56
CA LEU A 334 -1.24 -11.45 20.17
C LEU A 334 -0.27 -10.50 19.45
N ALA A 335 -0.77 -9.69 18.50
CA ALA A 335 0.05 -8.75 17.71
C ALA A 335 0.61 -7.59 18.54
N ASN A 336 -0.10 -7.15 19.58
CA ASN A 336 0.41 -6.18 20.55
C ASN A 336 -0.21 -6.42 21.94
N PRO A 337 0.49 -7.17 22.83
CA PRO A 337 0.07 -7.38 24.22
C PRO A 337 0.05 -6.12 25.10
N ARG A 338 0.59 -5.00 24.61
CA ARG A 338 0.63 -3.69 25.31
C ARG A 338 1.32 -3.76 26.68
N THR A 339 2.37 -4.57 26.76
CA THR A 339 3.28 -4.64 27.91
C THR A 339 4.49 -3.74 27.67
N PRO A 340 5.17 -3.25 28.73
CA PRO A 340 6.41 -2.49 28.58
C PRO A 340 7.47 -3.20 27.74
N GLU A 341 7.54 -4.54 27.82
CA GLU A 341 8.50 -5.37 27.08
C GLU A 341 8.20 -5.41 25.58
N THR A 342 6.93 -5.26 25.20
CA THR A 342 6.46 -5.31 23.80
C THR A 342 6.45 -3.96 23.10
N GLU A 343 6.70 -2.86 23.81
CA GLU A 343 6.70 -1.51 23.25
C GLU A 343 7.73 -1.34 22.12
N LYS A 344 8.88 -2.00 22.25
CA LYS A 344 9.91 -2.01 21.20
C LYS A 344 9.49 -2.78 19.94
N ASN A 345 8.41 -3.57 19.98
CA ASN A 345 7.96 -4.39 18.87
C ASN A 345 6.92 -3.71 17.97
N LEU A 346 6.64 -2.42 18.20
CA LEU A 346 5.71 -1.69 17.35
C LEU A 346 6.26 -1.53 15.93
N ILE A 347 5.35 -1.62 14.95
CA ILE A 347 5.66 -1.55 13.52
C ILE A 347 4.72 -0.54 12.85
N LEU A 348 5.21 0.12 11.80
CA LEU A 348 4.36 0.92 10.92
C LEU A 348 3.81 0.04 9.81
N ARG A 349 2.49 -0.24 9.82
CA ARG A 349 1.83 -1.02 8.77
C ARG A 349 1.32 -0.10 7.66
N ARG A 350 1.59 -0.43 6.40
CA ARG A 350 1.25 0.40 5.24
C ARG A 350 1.02 -0.45 3.98
N GLY A 351 0.27 -1.53 4.16
CA GLY A 351 -0.12 -2.46 3.09
C GLY A 351 -1.38 -2.02 2.35
N PHE A 352 -1.83 -2.84 1.41
CA PHE A 352 -3.04 -2.60 0.62
C PHE A 352 -3.75 -3.92 0.28
N ASN A 353 -5.06 -3.85 0.01
CA ASN A 353 -5.80 -5.02 -0.43
C ASN A 353 -5.44 -5.34 -1.88
N TYR A 354 -5.43 -6.62 -2.25
CA TYR A 354 -5.29 -7.04 -3.65
C TYR A 354 -6.45 -7.95 -4.07
N SER A 355 -6.75 -7.98 -5.36
CA SER A 355 -7.70 -8.93 -5.97
C SER A 355 -7.27 -9.26 -7.40
N ARG A 356 -6.97 -10.54 -7.66
CA ARG A 356 -6.40 -11.05 -8.92
C ARG A 356 -7.35 -12.02 -9.65
N GLY A 357 -8.65 -11.89 -9.40
CA GLY A 357 -9.66 -12.79 -9.96
C GLY A 357 -9.90 -14.02 -9.09
N PHE A 358 -9.80 -15.23 -9.66
CA PHE A 358 -10.12 -16.48 -8.97
C PHE A 358 -9.14 -17.61 -9.35
N ASP A 359 -8.98 -18.58 -8.46
CA ASP A 359 -8.13 -19.75 -8.66
C ASP A 359 -8.82 -20.87 -9.44
N ALA A 360 -8.09 -21.95 -9.76
CA ALA A 360 -8.63 -23.09 -10.51
C ALA A 360 -9.82 -23.80 -9.84
N ALA A 361 -10.05 -23.58 -8.54
CA ALA A 361 -11.20 -24.10 -7.80
C ALA A 361 -12.38 -23.12 -7.76
N GLY A 362 -12.28 -21.97 -8.42
CA GLY A 362 -13.33 -20.94 -8.45
C GLY A 362 -13.37 -20.06 -7.20
N ARG A 363 -12.35 -20.11 -6.34
CA ARG A 363 -12.26 -19.26 -5.14
C ARG A 363 -11.54 -17.97 -5.48
N LEU A 364 -11.97 -16.86 -4.90
CA LEU A 364 -11.35 -15.56 -5.13
C LEU A 364 -9.87 -15.59 -4.72
N ASP A 365 -9.01 -15.03 -5.57
CA ASP A 365 -7.60 -14.79 -5.26
C ASP A 365 -7.44 -13.33 -4.84
N GLN A 366 -7.72 -13.09 -3.57
CA GLN A 366 -7.69 -11.77 -2.98
C GLN A 366 -7.19 -11.83 -1.54
N GLY A 367 -6.75 -10.69 -1.02
CA GLY A 367 -6.22 -10.63 0.33
C GLY A 367 -5.51 -9.32 0.60
N LEU A 368 -4.46 -9.39 1.43
CA LEU A 368 -3.67 -8.25 1.86
C LEU A 368 -2.23 -8.39 1.36
N ALA A 369 -1.77 -7.40 0.59
CA ALA A 369 -0.34 -7.16 0.38
C ALA A 369 0.13 -6.38 1.61
N PHE A 370 0.48 -7.10 2.67
CA PHE A 370 0.94 -6.54 3.92
C PHE A 370 2.34 -5.97 3.72
N VAL A 371 2.53 -4.72 4.15
CA VAL A 371 3.82 -4.05 4.18
C VAL A 371 3.99 -3.45 5.56
N ALA A 372 5.14 -3.69 6.19
CA ALA A 372 5.51 -3.07 7.45
C ALA A 372 6.91 -2.47 7.39
N TYR A 373 7.07 -1.33 8.06
CA TYR A 373 8.34 -0.63 8.25
C TYR A 373 8.70 -0.62 9.73
N GLN A 374 9.99 -0.84 10.02
CA GLN A 374 10.51 -0.91 11.38
C GLN A 374 12.01 -0.61 11.45
N ARG A 375 12.45 -0.06 12.59
CA ARG A 375 13.85 0.25 12.90
C ARG A 375 14.71 -1.01 13.03
N SER A 376 14.13 -2.09 13.56
CA SER A 376 14.75 -3.42 13.66
C SER A 376 13.78 -4.47 13.12
N LEU A 377 14.23 -5.30 12.17
CA LEU A 377 13.43 -6.39 11.63
C LEU A 377 13.14 -7.46 12.69
N ARG A 378 14.12 -7.74 13.55
CA ARG A 378 14.01 -8.70 14.64
C ARG A 378 13.01 -8.23 15.68
N ASP A 379 13.16 -7.00 16.18
CA ASP A 379 12.29 -6.48 17.23
C ASP A 379 10.91 -6.12 16.66
N GLY A 380 10.78 -5.71 15.40
CA GLY A 380 9.48 -5.41 14.78
C GLY A 380 8.76 -6.66 14.26
N PHE A 381 8.73 -6.81 12.93
CA PHE A 381 7.91 -7.81 12.24
C PHE A 381 8.13 -9.24 12.74
N LEU A 382 9.38 -9.67 12.95
CA LEU A 382 9.67 -11.05 13.36
C LEU A 382 9.15 -11.36 14.76
N ALA A 383 9.33 -10.46 15.73
CA ALA A 383 8.78 -10.64 17.08
C ALA A 383 7.25 -10.60 17.11
N VAL A 384 6.62 -9.80 16.25
CA VAL A 384 5.14 -9.80 16.10
C VAL A 384 4.66 -11.10 15.48
N GLN A 385 5.28 -11.53 14.38
CA GLN A 385 4.88 -12.74 13.67
C GLN A 385 5.09 -14.01 14.51
N GLU A 386 6.14 -14.06 15.33
CA GLU A 386 6.35 -15.16 16.28
C GLU A 386 5.22 -15.26 17.29
N ARG A 387 4.70 -14.13 17.80
CA ARG A 387 3.54 -14.12 18.71
C ARG A 387 2.24 -14.50 18.02
N LEU A 388 2.13 -14.27 16.72
CA LEU A 388 0.97 -14.65 15.91
C LEU A 388 1.01 -16.12 15.47
N ASN A 389 2.12 -16.83 15.69
CA ASN A 389 2.23 -18.24 15.33
C ASN A 389 1.15 -19.09 16.03
N GLY A 390 0.31 -19.74 15.23
CA GLY A 390 -0.81 -20.55 15.72
C GLY A 390 -2.03 -19.72 16.13
N GLU A 391 -2.10 -18.46 15.70
CA GLU A 391 -3.32 -17.68 15.89
C GLU A 391 -4.51 -18.31 15.17
N PRO A 392 -5.72 -18.25 15.73
CA PRO A 392 -6.92 -18.80 15.07
C PRO A 392 -7.23 -18.17 13.71
N LEU A 393 -6.75 -16.95 13.44
CA LEU A 393 -6.96 -16.28 12.14
C LEU A 393 -6.29 -17.04 10.99
N GLU A 394 -5.27 -17.87 11.26
CA GLU A 394 -4.57 -18.70 10.26
C GLU A 394 -5.50 -19.65 9.48
N GLU A 395 -6.68 -19.97 10.02
CA GLU A 395 -7.70 -20.74 9.29
C GLU A 395 -8.25 -19.97 8.06
N TYR A 396 -8.19 -18.64 8.11
CA TYR A 396 -8.78 -17.75 7.10
C TYR A 396 -7.75 -17.01 6.25
N ILE A 397 -6.47 -17.11 6.60
CA ILE A 397 -5.39 -16.41 5.90
C ILE A 397 -4.25 -17.36 5.53
N LEU A 398 -3.58 -17.08 4.41
CA LEU A 398 -2.44 -17.86 3.95
C LEU A 398 -1.37 -16.96 3.34
N PRO A 399 -0.20 -16.80 3.98
CA PRO A 399 0.95 -16.16 3.37
C PRO A 399 1.50 -16.99 2.19
N VAL A 400 1.51 -16.40 1.00
CA VAL A 400 1.90 -17.06 -0.26
C VAL A 400 3.10 -16.43 -0.95
N GLY A 401 3.63 -15.33 -0.44
CA GLY A 401 4.79 -14.66 -1.03
C GLY A 401 5.22 -13.42 -0.25
N GLY A 402 6.11 -12.63 -0.85
CA GLY A 402 6.68 -11.42 -0.27
C GLY A 402 8.19 -11.52 -0.04
N GLY A 403 8.73 -10.70 0.86
CA GLY A 403 10.17 -10.66 1.11
C GLY A 403 10.57 -9.62 2.13
N PHE A 404 11.81 -9.69 2.56
CA PHE A 404 12.43 -8.70 3.43
C PHE A 404 13.42 -7.86 2.62
N PHE A 405 13.32 -6.56 2.82
CA PHE A 405 14.12 -5.55 2.13
C PHE A 405 14.59 -4.51 3.14
N PHE A 406 15.63 -3.77 2.81
CA PHE A 406 16.03 -2.56 3.51
C PHE A 406 15.73 -1.37 2.62
N VAL A 407 14.81 -0.50 3.05
CA VAL A 407 14.51 0.74 2.34
C VAL A 407 15.69 1.67 2.47
N LEU A 408 16.22 2.11 1.33
CA LEU A 408 17.34 3.03 1.28
C LEU A 408 16.98 4.34 1.99
N PRO A 409 17.95 5.04 2.61
CA PRO A 409 17.71 6.39 3.10
C PRO A 409 17.21 7.32 1.98
N GLY A 410 16.61 8.45 2.38
CA GLY A 410 16.23 9.48 1.42
C GLY A 410 17.44 10.14 0.76
N VAL A 411 17.17 11.00 -0.21
CA VAL A 411 18.20 11.75 -0.94
C VAL A 411 18.13 13.21 -0.55
N THR A 412 19.28 13.79 -0.18
CA THR A 412 19.43 15.24 -0.01
C THR A 412 20.48 15.73 -0.99
N GLY A 413 20.10 16.65 -1.88
CA GLY A 413 20.99 17.20 -2.91
C GLY A 413 20.76 16.61 -4.30
N HIS A 414 21.00 17.45 -5.32
CA HIS A 414 20.66 17.15 -6.71
C HIS A 414 21.64 16.20 -7.41
N ASP A 415 22.86 16.05 -6.89
CA ASP A 415 23.93 15.19 -7.41
C ASP A 415 23.96 13.79 -6.78
N ARG A 416 23.18 13.63 -5.71
CA ARG A 416 22.99 12.41 -4.92
C ARG A 416 21.86 11.53 -5.48
N PHE A 417 21.92 10.24 -5.20
CA PHE A 417 20.94 9.26 -5.66
C PHE A 417 20.68 8.17 -4.61
N LEU A 418 19.55 7.47 -4.72
CA LEU A 418 19.19 6.41 -3.77
C LEU A 418 20.27 5.33 -3.76
N GLY A 419 20.81 5.04 -2.58
CA GLY A 419 21.86 4.03 -2.41
C GLY A 419 23.26 4.49 -2.82
N ASP A 420 23.48 5.79 -3.05
CA ASP A 420 24.80 6.30 -3.41
C ASP A 420 25.90 5.99 -2.38
N ALA A 421 25.62 6.13 -1.09
CA ALA A 421 26.53 5.78 -0.02
C ALA A 421 26.74 4.27 0.11
N LEU A 422 25.76 3.45 -0.28
CA LEU A 422 25.88 2.00 -0.31
C LEU A 422 26.89 1.57 -1.39
N VAL A 423 26.75 2.11 -2.61
CA VAL A 423 27.61 1.74 -3.76
C VAL A 423 28.85 2.61 -3.90
N GLY A 424 29.01 3.66 -3.10
CA GLY A 424 30.13 4.62 -3.12
C GLY A 424 31.39 4.22 -2.37
#